data_AF-A0AAQ1GH88-F1
#
_entry.id   AF-A0AAQ1GH88-F1
#
_cell.length_a   1.000
_cell.length_b   1.000
_cell.length_c   1.000
_cell.angle_alpha   90.00
_cell.angle_beta   90.00
_cell.angle_gamma   90.00
#
_symmetry.space_group_name_H-M   'P 1'
#
loop_
_entity.id
_entity.type
_entity.pdbx_description
1 polymer ?
#
loop_
_entity_poly.entity_id
_entity_poly.type
_entity_poly.pdbx_seq_one_letter_code
_entity_poly.pdbx_strand_id
1 'polypeptide(L)'
;MKRRRFIGVACGVSAVCCTIGLRRSQAALQRGARIAVVDLRLARGVALARHAARARMMTFAVDDDIGALWYTRLACVGEGALVLCALRDSERFVLERLALSRRCVVMNVPSQIINTEN
;
A
#
# COMPACT_ATOMS: atom_id res chain seq x y z
N MET A 1 -31.23 5.52 25.20
CA MET A 1 -29.91 6.19 25.27
C MET A 1 -29.20 5.80 26.57
N LYS A 2 -28.07 5.09 26.51
CA LYS A 2 -27.00 5.07 27.53
C LYS A 2 -25.73 4.50 26.90
N ARG A 3 -24.68 5.33 26.86
CA ARG A 3 -23.44 5.18 26.10
C ARG A 3 -22.45 4.26 26.83
N ARG A 4 -21.88 3.27 26.15
CA ARG A 4 -20.77 2.46 26.68
C ARG A 4 -19.44 3.12 26.33
N ARG A 5 -18.77 3.63 27.36
CA ARG A 5 -17.39 4.16 27.33
C ARG A 5 -16.43 2.98 27.19
N PHE A 6 -15.64 2.95 26.12
CA PHE A 6 -14.44 2.14 26.05
C PHE A 6 -13.27 2.98 26.56
N ILE A 7 -12.64 2.52 27.64
CA ILE A 7 -11.40 3.08 28.17
C ILE A 7 -10.28 2.57 27.26
N GLY A 8 -9.70 3.47 26.47
CA GLY A 8 -8.53 3.21 25.65
C GLY A 8 -7.28 3.25 26.50
N VAL A 9 -6.54 2.14 26.52
CA VAL A 9 -5.15 2.11 26.97
C VAL A 9 -4.28 2.44 25.76
N ALA A 10 -3.77 3.67 25.72
CA ALA A 10 -2.77 4.08 24.76
C ALA A 10 -1.39 3.97 25.43
N CYS A 11 -0.64 2.93 25.09
CA CYS A 11 0.78 2.85 25.44
C CYS A 11 1.56 3.73 24.46
N GLY A 12 2.11 4.83 24.98
CA GLY A 12 2.90 5.78 24.22
C GLY A 12 4.28 5.20 23.91
N VAL A 13 4.67 5.23 22.64
CA VAL A 13 6.06 5.14 22.22
C VAL A 13 6.38 6.44 21.49
N SER A 14 7.10 7.33 22.18
CA SER A 14 7.75 8.47 21.54
C SER A 14 8.99 8.00 20.81
N ALA A 15 9.02 8.21 19.50
CA ALA A 15 10.26 8.19 18.73
C ALA A 15 10.45 9.60 18.14
N VAL A 16 11.40 10.34 18.73
CA VAL A 16 11.98 11.55 18.17
C VAL A 16 12.92 11.12 17.04
N CYS A 17 12.73 11.63 15.82
CA CYS A 17 13.86 11.85 14.92
C CYS A 17 13.56 12.88 13.82
N CYS A 18 14.39 13.92 13.80
CA CYS A 18 14.75 14.82 12.71
C CYS A 18 13.64 15.43 11.83
N THR A 19 13.44 16.73 12.06
CA THR A 19 12.89 17.71 11.11
C THR A 19 13.81 17.86 9.89
N ILE A 20 13.74 16.91 8.96
CA ILE A 20 14.19 17.11 7.59
C ILE A 20 12.94 17.35 6.76
N GLY A 21 12.84 18.54 6.17
CA GLY A 21 11.72 18.97 5.37
C GLY A 21 11.45 18.01 4.21
N LEU A 22 10.58 17.03 4.46
CA LEU A 22 9.92 16.28 3.41
C LEU A 22 9.00 17.26 2.70
N ARG A 23 9.51 17.84 1.61
CA ARG A 23 8.68 18.36 0.53
C ARG A 23 7.65 17.27 0.25
N ARG A 24 6.42 17.49 0.72
CA ARG A 24 5.26 16.75 0.27
C ARG A 24 5.17 17.03 -1.22
N SER A 25 5.72 16.14 -2.02
CA SER A 25 5.30 15.95 -3.40
C SER A 25 3.86 15.46 -3.33
N GLN A 26 2.94 16.37 -3.04
CA GLN A 26 1.52 16.19 -3.30
C GLN A 26 1.39 16.15 -4.82
N ALA A 27 1.75 15.01 -5.41
CA ALA A 27 1.09 14.59 -6.63
C ALA A 27 -0.37 14.43 -6.21
N ALA A 28 -1.18 15.46 -6.50
CA ALA A 28 -2.63 15.37 -6.43
C ALA A 28 -3.06 14.32 -7.45
N LEU A 29 -2.92 13.05 -7.06
CA LEU A 29 -3.23 11.94 -7.92
C LEU A 29 -4.75 11.83 -7.95
N GLN A 30 -5.27 12.03 -9.15
CA GLN A 30 -6.68 12.04 -9.49
C GLN A 30 -7.38 10.80 -8.92
N ARG A 31 -8.66 10.95 -8.57
CA ARG A 31 -9.54 9.81 -8.27
C ARG A 31 -9.35 8.74 -9.36
N GLY A 32 -9.03 7.51 -8.97
CA GLY A 32 -8.74 6.42 -9.92
C GLY A 32 -7.24 6.15 -10.18
N ALA A 33 -6.35 6.66 -9.34
CA ALA A 33 -4.94 6.24 -9.29
C ALA A 33 -4.78 4.71 -9.28
N ARG A 34 -3.95 4.18 -10.18
CA ARG A 34 -3.59 2.75 -10.25
C ARG A 34 -2.18 2.57 -9.72
N ILE A 35 -2.06 1.84 -8.62
CA ILE A 35 -0.81 1.65 -7.90
C ILE A 35 -0.51 0.15 -7.87
N ALA A 36 0.72 -0.23 -8.17
CA ALA A 36 1.23 -1.57 -7.99
C ALA A 36 2.12 -1.63 -6.73
N VAL A 37 1.81 -2.54 -5.80
CA VAL A 37 2.62 -2.80 -4.60
C VAL A 37 3.18 -4.22 -4.72
N VAL A 38 4.50 -4.33 -4.76
CA VAL A 38 5.19 -5.58 -5.12
C VAL A 38 6.18 -6.00 -4.03
N ASP A 39 6.20 -7.28 -3.68
CA ASP A 39 7.30 -7.87 -2.92
C ASP A 39 8.28 -8.49 -3.93
N LEU A 40 9.45 -7.86 -4.11
CA LEU A 40 10.47 -8.34 -5.05
C LEU A 40 11.13 -9.66 -4.61
N ARG A 41 10.94 -10.08 -3.35
CA ARG A 41 11.37 -11.40 -2.86
C ARG A 41 10.49 -12.53 -3.40
N LEU A 42 9.34 -12.20 -3.99
CA LEU A 42 8.43 -13.16 -4.61
C LEU A 42 8.51 -13.07 -6.14
N ALA A 43 8.59 -14.22 -6.82
CA ALA A 43 8.57 -14.28 -8.29
C ALA A 43 7.36 -13.55 -8.89
N ARG A 44 6.20 -13.63 -8.21
CA ARG A 44 4.98 -12.89 -8.58
C ARG A 44 5.13 -11.37 -8.48
N GLY A 45 5.89 -10.87 -7.51
CA GLY A 45 6.13 -9.43 -7.35
C GLY A 45 7.06 -8.89 -8.43
N VAL A 46 8.07 -9.66 -8.84
CA VAL A 46 8.94 -9.31 -9.97
C VAL A 46 8.15 -9.23 -11.29
N ALA A 47 7.26 -10.20 -11.54
CA ALA A 47 6.42 -10.17 -12.73
C ALA A 47 5.42 -9.01 -12.72
N LEU A 48 4.79 -8.73 -11.57
CA LEU A 48 3.91 -7.57 -11.42
C LEU A 48 4.69 -6.26 -11.60
N ALA A 49 5.93 -6.17 -11.11
CA ALA A 49 6.78 -4.99 -11.32
C ALA A 49 7.06 -4.76 -12.80
N ARG A 50 7.36 -5.82 -13.57
CA ARG A 50 7.54 -5.74 -15.03
C ARG A 50 6.25 -5.33 -15.74
N HIS A 51 5.10 -5.88 -15.33
CA HIS A 51 3.81 -5.49 -15.88
C HIS A 51 3.48 -4.02 -15.58
N ALA A 52 3.69 -3.58 -14.34
CA ALA A 52 3.46 -2.22 -13.91
C ALA A 52 4.38 -1.22 -14.63
N ALA A 53 5.65 -1.60 -14.88
CA ALA A 53 6.58 -0.81 -15.69
C ALA A 53 6.08 -0.65 -17.14
N ARG A 54 5.62 -1.73 -17.77
CA ARG A 54 5.01 -1.70 -19.12
C ARG A 54 3.75 -0.84 -19.16
N ALA A 55 2.90 -0.94 -18.15
CA ALA A 55 1.63 -0.23 -18.05
C ALA A 55 1.76 1.21 -17.50
N ARG A 56 2.99 1.71 -17.27
CA ARG A 56 3.28 3.02 -16.67
C ARG A 56 2.51 3.27 -15.36
N MET A 57 2.32 2.22 -14.57
CA MET A 57 1.68 2.30 -13.25
C MET A 57 2.70 2.76 -12.19
N MET A 58 2.21 3.50 -11.18
CA MET A 58 3.06 3.81 -10.03
C MET A 58 3.36 2.53 -9.27
N THR A 59 4.64 2.17 -9.16
CA THR A 59 5.06 0.91 -8.54
C THR A 59 5.82 1.20 -7.26
N PHE A 60 5.47 0.49 -6.18
CA PHE A 60 6.16 0.55 -4.90
C PHE A 60 6.61 -0.86 -4.50
N ALA A 61 7.90 -1.02 -4.26
CA ALA A 61 8.43 -2.24 -3.68
C ALA A 61 8.25 -2.20 -2.15
N VAL A 62 7.81 -3.32 -1.58
CA VAL A 62 7.86 -3.58 -0.14
C VAL A 62 9.26 -4.07 0.17
N ASP A 63 9.94 -3.39 1.07
CA ASP A 63 11.31 -3.71 1.47
C ASP A 63 11.32 -4.35 2.86
N ASP A 64 10.91 -3.58 3.87
CA ASP A 64 10.86 -4.04 5.27
C ASP A 64 9.45 -4.05 5.88
N ASP A 65 8.67 -2.97 5.75
CA ASP A 65 7.39 -2.83 6.44
C ASP A 65 6.31 -2.19 5.55
N ILE A 66 5.20 -2.93 5.38
CA ILE A 66 4.05 -2.51 4.57
C ILE A 66 3.30 -1.31 5.19
N GLY A 67 3.28 -1.19 6.51
CA GLY A 67 2.69 -0.06 7.23
C GLY A 67 3.51 1.21 7.04
N ALA A 68 4.83 1.14 7.14
CA ALA A 68 5.73 2.26 6.86
C ALA A 68 5.57 2.73 5.41
N LEU A 69 5.52 1.81 4.44
CA LEU A 69 5.25 2.13 3.05
C LEU A 69 3.88 2.80 2.87
N TRP A 70 2.86 2.34 3.60
CA TRP A 70 1.54 2.93 3.55
C TRP A 70 1.54 4.37 4.02
N TYR A 71 2.02 4.65 5.24
CA TYR A 71 1.97 6.00 5.81
C TYR A 71 2.89 7.00 5.12
N THR A 72 4.00 6.54 4.54
CA THR A 72 4.96 7.43 3.86
C THR A 72 4.58 7.72 2.41
N ARG A 73 3.98 6.76 1.69
CA ARG A 73 3.72 6.89 0.24
C ARG A 73 2.26 6.69 -0.13
N LEU A 74 1.65 5.56 0.24
CA LEU A 74 0.30 5.20 -0.25
C LEU A 74 -0.80 6.10 0.35
N ALA A 75 -0.62 6.53 1.59
CA ALA A 75 -1.47 7.50 2.28
C ALA A 75 -1.42 8.91 1.67
N CYS A 76 -0.57 9.17 0.67
CA CYS A 76 -0.60 10.43 -0.06
C CYS A 76 -1.38 10.34 -1.37
N VAL A 77 -1.75 9.13 -1.81
CA VAL A 77 -2.26 8.88 -3.17
C VAL A 77 -3.75 9.20 -3.34
N GLY A 78 -4.40 9.68 -2.29
CA GLY A 78 -5.82 10.06 -2.31
C GLY A 78 -6.78 8.91 -2.01
N GLU A 79 -8.07 9.23 -1.89
CA GLU A 79 -9.13 8.25 -1.65
C GLU A 79 -9.54 7.53 -2.94
N GLY A 80 -9.92 6.25 -2.84
CA GLY A 80 -10.45 5.50 -3.98
C GLY A 80 -9.41 5.04 -5.00
N ALA A 81 -8.14 4.94 -4.61
CA ALA A 81 -7.10 4.35 -5.46
C ALA A 81 -7.30 2.83 -5.62
N LEU A 82 -6.96 2.32 -6.80
CA LEU A 82 -6.88 0.89 -7.09
C LEU A 82 -5.45 0.41 -6.82
N VAL A 83 -5.30 -0.49 -5.86
CA VAL A 83 -4.00 -1.04 -5.44
C VAL A 83 -3.90 -2.50 -5.90
N LEU A 84 -3.07 -2.75 -6.91
CA LEU A 84 -2.69 -4.08 -7.34
C LEU A 84 -1.55 -4.57 -6.47
N CYS A 85 -1.72 -5.69 -5.75
CA CYS A 85 -0.70 -6.20 -4.86
C CYS A 85 -0.22 -7.62 -5.23
N ALA A 86 1.08 -7.85 -5.10
CA ALA A 86 1.70 -9.16 -5.15
C ALA A 86 2.60 -9.33 -3.91
N LEU A 87 1.95 -9.51 -2.75
CA LEU A 87 2.55 -9.55 -1.41
C LEU A 87 2.27 -10.88 -0.72
N ARG A 88 2.95 -11.16 0.40
CA ARG A 88 2.61 -12.30 1.27
C ARG A 88 1.19 -12.12 1.84
N ASP A 89 0.54 -13.23 2.22
CA ASP A 89 -0.85 -13.17 2.70
C ASP A 89 -1.00 -12.33 3.98
N SER A 90 0.02 -12.35 4.86
CA SER A 90 0.07 -11.51 6.06
C SER A 90 0.12 -10.01 5.73
N GLU A 91 0.99 -9.60 4.82
CA GLU A 91 1.15 -8.20 4.39
C GLU A 91 -0.09 -7.72 3.64
N ARG A 92 -0.67 -8.59 2.82
CA ARG A 92 -1.92 -8.34 2.11
C ARG A 92 -3.06 -8.04 3.09
N PHE A 93 -3.19 -8.84 4.14
CA PHE A 93 -4.22 -8.60 5.16
C PHE A 93 -4.08 -7.21 5.80
N VAL A 94 -2.85 -6.80 6.12
CA VAL A 94 -2.55 -5.47 6.67
C VAL A 94 -2.89 -4.38 5.64
N LEU A 95 -2.51 -4.57 4.37
CA LEU A 95 -2.81 -3.62 3.30
C LEU A 95 -4.32 -3.47 3.06
N GLU A 96 -5.09 -4.57 3.07
CA GLU A 96 -6.55 -4.54 2.96
C GLU A 96 -7.19 -3.77 4.12
N ARG A 97 -6.73 -3.98 5.36
CA ARG A 97 -7.19 -3.21 6.54
C ARG A 97 -6.92 -1.71 6.40
N LEU A 98 -5.72 -1.35 5.94
CA LEU A 98 -5.34 0.04 5.73
C LEU A 98 -6.13 0.69 4.58
N ALA A 99 -6.34 -0.04 3.49
CA ALA A 99 -7.10 0.42 2.33
C ALA A 99 -8.58 0.69 2.63
N LEU A 100 -9.21 -0.11 3.51
CA LEU A 100 -10.59 0.11 3.96
C LEU A 100 -10.78 1.50 4.58
N SER A 101 -9.77 1.99 5.33
CA SER A 101 -9.85 3.32 5.95
C SER A 101 -9.93 4.47 4.93
N ARG A 102 -9.55 4.22 3.68
CA ARG A 102 -9.47 5.23 2.59
C ARG A 102 -10.31 4.90 1.37
N ARG A 103 -11.21 3.92 1.49
CA ARG A 103 -12.06 3.43 0.38
C ARG A 103 -11.24 2.98 -0.84
N CYS A 104 -10.01 2.56 -0.63
CA CYS A 104 -9.17 2.03 -1.71
C CYS A 104 -9.55 0.57 -1.98
N VAL A 105 -9.49 0.17 -3.24
CA VAL A 105 -9.75 -1.21 -3.66
C VAL A 105 -8.42 -1.93 -3.79
N VAL A 106 -8.22 -2.98 -3.01
CA VAL A 106 -7.03 -3.84 -3.10
C VAL A 106 -7.40 -5.06 -3.93
N MET A 107 -6.63 -5.30 -4.99
CA MET A 107 -6.82 -6.43 -5.88
C MET A 107 -5.52 -7.23 -5.92
N ASN A 108 -5.60 -8.49 -5.50
CA ASN A 108 -4.47 -9.41 -5.59
C ASN A 108 -4.30 -9.84 -7.04
N VAL A 109 -3.07 -9.81 -7.54
CA VAL A 109 -2.76 -10.34 -8.86
C VAL A 109 -2.60 -11.86 -8.74
N PRO A 110 -3.49 -12.67 -9.33
CA PRO A 110 -3.37 -14.12 -9.25
C PRO A 110 -2.10 -14.56 -10.00
N SER A 111 -1.39 -15.53 -9.41
CA SER A 111 -0.16 -16.13 -9.94
C SER A 111 -0.31 -16.74 -11.34
N GLN A 112 -1.55 -16.91 -11.84
CA GLN A 112 -1.83 -17.54 -13.13
C GLN A 112 -1.66 -16.62 -14.35
N ILE A 113 -1.52 -15.30 -14.18
CA ILE A 113 -1.39 -14.36 -15.32
C ILE A 113 0.06 -14.28 -15.85
N ILE A 114 1.03 -14.82 -15.10
CA ILE A 114 2.46 -14.65 -15.42
C ILE A 114 2.97 -15.72 -16.40
N ASN A 115 2.26 -16.84 -16.54
CA ASN A 115 2.69 -17.96 -17.40
C ASN A 115 2.23 -17.84 -18.86
N THR A 116 1.56 -16.75 -19.26
CA THR A 116 1.00 -16.61 -20.61
C THR A 116 1.86 -15.79 -21.58
N GLU A 117 3.04 -15.34 -21.15
CA GLU A 117 4.05 -14.72 -22.03
C GLU A 117 5.35 -15.55 -21.96
N ASN A 118 5.29 -16.78 -22.49
CA ASN A 118 6.47 -17.52 -22.95
C ASN A 118 6.37 -17.71 -24.46
#